data_AF-A0A958Q8J9-F1
#
_entry.id   AF-A0A958Q8J9-F1
#
_cell.length_a   1.000
_cell.length_b   1.000
_cell.length_c   1.000
_cell.angle_alpha   90.00
_cell.angle_beta   90.00
_cell.angle_gamma   90.00
#
_symmetry.space_group_name_H-M   'P 1'
#
loop_
_entity.id
_entity.type
_entity.pdbx_description
1 polymer ?
#
loop_
_entity_poly.entity_id
_entity_poly.type
_entity_poly.pdbx_seq_one_letter_code
_entity_poly.pdbx_strand_id
1 'polypeptide(L)'
;MDFWSKETNKSFVQVLLALDSEQEAQAFLRDLMTEAEVAEFARRWKAARLLAQGVPYTSIEAETGLSSATIARVSKWLHKGQGGYRVLLKKLGIAEVTPKGEIELPVSKSNLQVEKSVEQESANIVSHAKDAHHAGKAS
;
A
#
# COMPACT_ATOMS: atom_id res chain seq x y z
N MET A 1 17.14 -13.68 24.60
CA MET A 1 17.45 -14.14 23.22
C MET A 1 16.38 -13.61 22.31
N ASP A 2 16.78 -12.96 21.22
CA ASP A 2 15.83 -12.55 20.19
C ASP A 2 15.30 -13.78 19.42
N PHE A 3 14.16 -13.65 18.74
CA PHE A 3 13.55 -14.76 18.01
C PHE A 3 14.45 -15.28 16.87
N TRP A 4 15.27 -14.40 16.27
CA TRP A 4 16.09 -14.70 15.10
C TRP A 4 17.47 -15.29 15.44
N SER A 5 17.89 -15.23 16.70
CA SER A 5 19.17 -15.77 17.16
C SER A 5 19.17 -17.29 17.27
N LYS A 6 18.01 -17.94 17.19
CA LYS A 6 17.90 -19.39 17.15
C LYS A 6 18.49 -19.92 15.84
N GLU A 7 19.39 -20.90 15.94
CA GLU A 7 20.06 -21.50 14.79
C GLU A 7 19.08 -21.92 13.68
N THR A 8 17.99 -22.60 14.06
CA THR A 8 16.94 -23.04 13.12
C THR A 8 16.32 -21.88 12.35
N ASN A 9 16.02 -20.76 13.04
CA ASN A 9 15.40 -19.59 12.41
C ASN A 9 16.39 -18.84 11.52
N LYS A 10 17.65 -18.74 11.95
CA LYS A 10 18.72 -18.11 11.19
C LYS A 10 19.02 -18.90 9.91
N SER A 11 19.12 -20.22 10.01
CA SER A 11 19.35 -21.13 8.88
C SER A 11 18.23 -21.02 7.85
N PHE A 12 16.97 -20.96 8.29
CA PHE A 12 15.84 -20.77 7.38
C PHE A 12 15.92 -19.45 6.58
N VAL A 13 16.33 -18.35 7.22
CA VAL A 13 16.54 -17.07 6.51
C VAL A 13 17.67 -17.19 5.48
N GLN A 14 18.74 -17.92 5.79
CA GLN A 14 19.84 -18.16 4.84
C GLN A 14 19.37 -18.95 3.61
N VAL A 15 18.50 -19.94 3.79
CA VAL A 15 17.89 -20.68 2.67
C VAL A 15 17.09 -19.75 1.76
N LEU A 16 16.25 -18.88 2.33
CA LEU A 16 15.47 -17.92 1.53
C LEU A 16 16.34 -16.92 0.76
N LEU A 17 17.54 -16.59 1.27
CA LEU A 17 18.49 -15.70 0.61
C LEU A 17 19.32 -16.37 -0.49
N ALA A 18 19.33 -17.71 -0.55
CA ALA A 18 20.09 -18.49 -1.52
C ALA A 18 19.30 -18.80 -2.81
N LEU A 19 18.01 -18.47 -2.86
CA LEU A 19 17.16 -18.69 -4.04
C LEU A 19 17.54 -17.71 -5.16
N ASP A 20 17.89 -18.24 -6.34
CA ASP A 20 18.39 -17.44 -7.47
C ASP A 20 17.33 -17.20 -8.56
N SER A 21 16.26 -18.00 -8.59
CA SER A 21 15.24 -17.92 -9.64
C SER A 21 13.82 -18.13 -9.13
N GLU A 22 12.84 -17.69 -9.93
CA GLU A 22 11.43 -17.91 -9.63
C GLU A 22 11.08 -19.41 -9.63
N GLN A 23 11.63 -20.19 -10.57
CA GLN A 23 11.38 -21.63 -10.66
C GLN A 23 11.91 -22.37 -9.43
N GLU A 24 13.11 -22.02 -8.97
CA GLU A 24 13.69 -22.58 -7.74
C GLU A 24 12.86 -22.21 -6.51
N ALA A 25 12.44 -20.95 -6.39
CA ALA A 25 11.59 -20.50 -5.30
C ALA A 25 10.23 -21.22 -5.31
N GLN A 26 9.60 -21.40 -6.48
CA GLN A 26 8.35 -22.14 -6.62
C GLN A 26 8.50 -23.60 -6.18
N ALA A 27 9.55 -24.29 -6.63
CA ALA A 27 9.80 -25.68 -6.24
C ALA A 27 10.03 -25.82 -4.73
N PHE A 28 10.93 -25.00 -4.17
CA PHE A 28 11.23 -25.01 -2.73
C PHE A 28 9.99 -24.72 -1.86
N LEU A 29 9.19 -23.71 -2.22
CA LEU A 29 7.99 -23.37 -1.47
C LEU A 29 6.91 -24.46 -1.59
N ARG A 30 6.84 -25.19 -2.71
CA ARG A 30 5.91 -26.32 -2.85
C ARG A 30 6.32 -27.54 -2.03
N ASP A 31 7.61 -27.79 -1.85
CA ASP A 31 8.12 -28.86 -0.97
C ASP A 31 7.91 -28.52 0.51
N LEU A 32 8.10 -27.24 0.88
CA LEU A 32 7.99 -26.78 2.26
C LEU A 32 6.54 -26.60 2.73
N MET A 33 5.64 -26.23 1.83
CA MET A 33 4.31 -25.72 2.18
C MET A 33 3.23 -26.44 1.39
N THR A 34 2.01 -26.47 1.93
CA THR A 34 0.82 -26.88 1.19
C THR A 34 0.35 -25.78 0.23
N GLU A 35 -0.45 -26.12 -0.77
CA GLU A 35 -1.03 -25.12 -1.70
C GLU A 35 -1.89 -24.09 -0.95
N ALA A 36 -2.62 -24.56 0.07
CA ALA A 36 -3.45 -23.71 0.91
C ALA A 36 -2.61 -22.67 1.67
N GLU A 37 -1.46 -23.05 2.20
CA GLU A 37 -0.54 -22.15 2.88
C GLU A 37 0.05 -21.13 1.90
N VAL A 38 0.54 -21.56 0.74
CA VAL A 38 1.05 -20.64 -0.29
C VAL A 38 -0.02 -19.60 -0.68
N ALA A 39 -1.24 -20.06 -0.94
CA ALA A 39 -2.36 -19.18 -1.26
C ALA A 39 -2.71 -18.22 -0.12
N GLU A 40 -2.60 -18.65 1.14
CA GLU A 40 -2.83 -17.79 2.31
C GLU A 40 -1.77 -16.70 2.43
N PHE A 41 -0.49 -17.01 2.25
CA PHE A 41 0.57 -15.99 2.27
C PHE A 41 0.44 -15.02 1.08
N ALA A 42 0.11 -15.53 -0.11
CA ALA A 42 -0.15 -14.69 -1.28
C ALA A 42 -1.32 -13.73 -1.05
N ARG A 43 -2.43 -14.19 -0.44
CA ARG A 43 -3.56 -13.34 -0.08
C ARG A 43 -3.19 -12.27 0.95
N ARG A 44 -2.37 -12.60 1.95
CA ARG A 44 -1.86 -11.60 2.93
C ARG A 44 -0.98 -10.56 2.27
N TRP A 45 -0.12 -10.97 1.33
CA TRP A 45 0.67 -10.04 0.52
C TRP A 45 -0.22 -9.14 -0.34
N LYS A 46 -1.25 -9.69 -1.01
CA LYS A 46 -2.24 -8.91 -1.76
C LYS A 46 -2.94 -7.89 -0.85
N ALA A 47 -3.38 -8.29 0.35
CA ALA A 47 -3.97 -7.37 1.31
C ALA A 47 -3.01 -6.25 1.73
N ALA A 48 -1.72 -6.56 1.97
CA ALA A 48 -0.73 -5.54 2.29
C ALA A 48 -0.54 -4.50 1.17
N ARG A 49 -0.58 -4.95 -0.10
CA ARG A 49 -0.54 -4.05 -1.27
C ARG A 49 -1.76 -3.16 -1.36
N LEU A 50 -2.96 -3.72 -1.18
CA LEU A 50 -4.22 -2.96 -1.24
C LEU A 50 -4.33 -1.97 -0.07
N LEU A 51 -3.92 -2.37 1.14
CA LEU A 51 -3.83 -1.47 2.29
C LEU A 51 -2.86 -0.31 2.03
N ALA A 52 -1.72 -0.59 1.42
CA ALA A 52 -0.78 0.43 1.00
C ALA A 52 -1.34 1.38 -0.07
N GLN A 53 -2.37 0.95 -0.79
CA GLN A 53 -3.06 1.76 -1.79
C GLN A 53 -4.30 2.48 -1.22
N GLY A 54 -4.52 2.44 0.10
CA GLY A 54 -5.68 3.08 0.73
C GLY A 54 -7.01 2.40 0.42
N VAL A 55 -7.00 1.17 -0.08
CA VAL A 55 -8.22 0.44 -0.44
C VAL A 55 -9.04 0.12 0.82
N PRO A 56 -10.37 0.34 0.83
CA PRO A 56 -11.22 0.04 1.97
C PRO A 56 -11.24 -1.45 2.34
N TYR A 57 -11.40 -1.77 3.63
CA TYR A 57 -11.37 -3.14 4.14
C TYR A 57 -12.40 -4.05 3.46
N THR A 58 -13.61 -3.57 3.20
CA THR A 58 -14.67 -4.33 2.55
C THR A 58 -14.29 -4.78 1.13
N SER A 59 -13.61 -3.92 0.37
CA SER A 59 -13.07 -4.27 -0.94
C SER A 59 -11.92 -5.28 -0.83
N ILE A 60 -11.05 -5.14 0.18
CA ILE A 60 -9.97 -6.09 0.42
C ILE A 60 -10.52 -7.47 0.78
N GLU A 61 -11.57 -7.55 1.59
CA GLU A 61 -12.25 -8.81 1.92
C GLU A 61 -12.78 -9.50 0.66
N ALA A 62 -13.51 -8.75 -0.19
CA ALA A 62 -14.04 -9.27 -1.44
C ALA A 62 -12.94 -9.77 -2.39
N GLU A 63 -11.81 -9.06 -2.46
CA GLU A 63 -10.72 -9.35 -3.38
C GLU A 63 -9.74 -10.43 -2.91
N THR A 64 -9.63 -10.64 -1.60
CA THR A 64 -8.65 -11.56 -1.02
C THR A 64 -9.32 -12.76 -0.35
N GLY A 65 -10.61 -12.69 -0.02
CA GLY A 65 -11.30 -13.70 0.78
C GLY A 65 -10.77 -13.81 2.23
N LEU A 66 -9.96 -12.85 2.68
CA LEU A 66 -9.50 -12.80 4.08
C LEU A 66 -10.56 -12.18 4.98
N SER A 67 -10.60 -12.60 6.23
CA SER A 67 -11.48 -11.98 7.23
C SER A 67 -10.98 -10.60 7.66
N SER A 68 -11.89 -9.76 8.15
CA SER A 68 -11.57 -8.44 8.73
C SER A 68 -10.48 -8.52 9.80
N ALA A 69 -10.54 -9.55 10.65
CA ALA A 69 -9.55 -9.77 11.70
C ALA A 69 -8.16 -10.07 11.13
N THR A 70 -8.06 -10.82 10.03
CA THR A 70 -6.79 -11.07 9.36
C THR A 70 -6.26 -9.82 8.67
N ILE A 71 -7.11 -9.06 7.98
CA ILE A 71 -6.73 -7.79 7.35
C ILE A 71 -6.25 -6.77 8.40
N ALA A 72 -6.93 -6.69 9.55
CA ALA A 72 -6.51 -5.86 10.67
C ALA A 72 -5.11 -6.24 11.20
N ARG A 73 -4.80 -7.53 11.28
CA ARG A 73 -3.44 -7.99 11.62
C ARG A 73 -2.43 -7.58 10.56
N VAL A 74 -2.73 -7.77 9.28
CA VAL A 74 -1.83 -7.35 8.18
C VAL A 74 -1.58 -5.84 8.24
N SER A 75 -2.61 -5.02 8.41
CA SER A 75 -2.49 -3.56 8.57
C SER A 75 -1.63 -3.18 9.77
N LYS A 76 -1.81 -3.83 10.93
CA LYS A 76 -0.96 -3.60 12.10
C LYS A 76 0.51 -3.88 11.79
N TRP A 77 0.83 -4.99 11.13
CA TRP A 77 2.21 -5.34 10.78
C TRP A 77 2.80 -4.46 9.68
N LEU A 78 1.97 -4.00 8.74
CA LEU A 78 2.36 -3.07 7.69
C LEU A 78 2.79 -1.71 8.25
N HIS A 79 2.04 -1.17 9.22
CA HIS A 79 2.30 0.16 9.79
C HIS A 79 3.22 0.14 11.01
N LYS A 80 3.00 -0.79 11.94
CA LYS A 80 3.66 -0.84 13.26
C LYS A 80 4.51 -2.09 13.49
N GLY A 81 4.77 -2.87 12.45
CA GLY A 81 5.60 -4.08 12.50
C GLY A 81 7.08 -3.81 12.22
N GLN A 82 7.80 -4.88 11.83
CA GLN A 82 9.25 -4.87 11.57
C GLN A 82 9.64 -4.20 10.24
N GLY A 83 8.69 -3.59 9.51
CA GLY A 83 8.96 -2.87 8.26
C GLY A 83 9.16 -3.73 6.99
N GLY A 84 9.16 -5.07 7.10
CA GLY A 84 9.38 -5.97 5.95
C GLY A 84 8.42 -5.74 4.77
N TYR A 85 7.12 -5.55 5.03
CA TYR A 85 6.16 -5.20 3.98
C TYR A 85 6.54 -3.91 3.26
N ARG A 86 6.86 -2.84 4.01
CA ARG A 86 7.20 -1.52 3.45
C ARG A 86 8.45 -1.58 2.57
N VAL A 87 9.47 -2.31 3.01
CA VAL A 87 10.71 -2.51 2.23
C VAL A 87 10.40 -3.19 0.90
N LEU A 88 9.62 -4.27 0.90
CA LEU A 88 9.31 -5.00 -0.34
C LEU A 88 8.35 -4.22 -1.25
N LEU A 89 7.35 -3.53 -0.68
CA LEU A 89 6.46 -2.67 -1.44
C LEU A 89 7.24 -1.57 -2.17
N LYS A 90 8.20 -0.93 -1.49
CA LYS A 90 9.09 0.07 -2.10
C LYS A 90 10.00 -0.53 -3.15
N LYS A 91 10.68 -1.66 -2.84
CA LYS A 91 11.59 -2.34 -3.79
C LYS A 91 10.90 -2.74 -5.09
N LEU A 92 9.61 -3.10 -5.01
CA LEU A 92 8.80 -3.50 -6.16
C LEU A 92 8.07 -2.32 -6.84
N GLY A 93 8.28 -1.07 -6.39
CA GLY A 93 7.63 0.11 -6.97
C GLY A 93 6.11 0.16 -6.77
N ILE A 94 5.59 -0.52 -5.74
CA ILE A 94 4.14 -0.64 -5.50
C ILE A 94 3.61 0.54 -4.66
N ALA A 95 4.44 1.09 -3.76
CA ALA A 95 4.07 2.22 -2.91
C ALA A 95 5.29 3.07 -2.55
N GLU A 96 5.10 4.39 -2.45
CA GLU A 96 6.07 5.30 -1.87
C GLU A 96 5.81 5.38 -0.36
N VAL A 97 6.83 5.03 0.43
CA VAL A 97 6.75 5.04 1.89
C VAL A 97 7.50 6.28 2.36
N THR A 98 6.78 7.26 2.92
CA THR A 98 7.44 8.46 3.44
C THR A 98 8.24 8.14 4.72
N PRO A 99 9.24 8.95 5.09
CA PRO A 99 10.11 8.71 6.25
C PRO A 99 9.38 8.55 7.60
N LYS A 100 8.11 8.94 7.71
CA LYS A 100 7.28 8.81 8.92
C LYS A 100 6.49 7.50 9.02
N GLY A 101 6.56 6.61 8.01
CA GLY A 101 5.80 5.36 7.99
C GLY A 101 4.34 5.52 7.57
N GLU A 102 3.97 6.67 7.04
CA GLU A 102 2.72 6.92 6.33
C GLU A 102 2.87 6.43 4.89
N ILE A 103 1.86 5.74 4.37
CA ILE A 103 1.85 5.25 3.00
C ILE A 103 1.17 6.30 2.15
N GLU A 104 1.93 6.97 1.28
CA GLU A 104 1.38 7.90 0.30
C GLU A 104 1.31 7.19 -1.06
N LEU A 105 0.13 7.20 -1.66
CA LEU A 105 -0.07 6.70 -3.01
C LEU A 105 0.81 7.49 -3.99
N PRO A 106 1.45 6.85 -4.98
CA PRO A 106 2.08 7.59 -6.06
C PRO A 106 0.99 8.40 -6.77
N VAL A 107 1.09 9.73 -6.70
CA VAL A 107 0.18 10.63 -7.40
C VAL A 107 0.34 10.35 -8.90
N SER A 108 -0.65 9.71 -9.51
CA SER A 108 -0.70 9.53 -10.95
C SER A 108 -0.68 10.92 -11.60
N LYS A 109 0.26 11.16 -12.53
CA LYS A 109 0.42 12.43 -13.26
C LYS A 109 -0.85 12.88 -14.00
N SER A 110 -1.87 12.02 -14.13
CA SER A 110 -3.19 12.35 -14.66
C SER A 110 -4.01 13.29 -13.78
N ASN A 111 -3.82 13.28 -12.44
CA ASN A 111 -4.64 14.11 -11.54
C ASN A 111 -4.10 15.53 -11.36
N LEU A 112 -2.82 15.78 -11.70
CA LEU A 112 -2.21 17.11 -11.61
C LEU A 112 -2.82 18.14 -12.58
N GLN A 113 -3.42 17.67 -13.69
CA GLN A 113 -4.09 18.54 -14.66
C GLN A 113 -5.55 18.85 -14.27
N VAL A 114 -6.20 17.94 -13.54
CA VAL A 114 -7.57 18.14 -13.06
C VAL A 114 -7.59 19.18 -11.93
N GLU A 115 -6.69 19.07 -10.95
CA GLU A 115 -6.66 20.02 -9.81
C GLU A 115 -6.33 21.45 -10.24
N LYS A 116 -5.38 21.62 -11.19
CA LYS A 116 -5.07 22.95 -11.75
C LYS A 116 -6.24 23.56 -12.52
N SER A 117 -7.11 22.74 -13.12
CA SER A 117 -8.29 23.23 -13.85
C SER A 117 -9.38 23.70 -12.89
N VAL A 118 -9.59 22.98 -11.77
CA VAL A 118 -10.59 23.33 -10.75
C VAL A 118 -10.21 24.59 -9.96
N GLU A 119 -8.92 24.79 -9.69
CA GLU A 119 -8.42 26.01 -9.02
C GLU A 119 -8.57 27.26 -9.89
N GLN A 120 -8.30 27.15 -11.20
CA GLN A 120 -8.46 28.28 -12.13
C GLN A 120 -9.94 28.64 -12.35
N GLU A 121 -10.83 27.66 -12.39
CA GLU A 121 -12.26 27.89 -12.54
C GLU A 121 -12.86 28.53 -11.28
N SER A 122 -12.41 28.11 -10.09
CA SER A 122 -12.78 28.72 -8.81
C SER A 122 -12.31 30.18 -8.69
N ALA A 123 -11.09 30.49 -9.16
CA ALA A 123 -10.56 31.85 -9.17
C ALA A 123 -11.35 32.78 -10.13
N ASN A 124 -11.81 32.24 -11.28
CA ASN A 124 -12.59 33.01 -12.24
C ASN A 124 -14.00 33.36 -11.72
N ILE A 125 -14.65 32.42 -11.02
CA ILE A 125 -15.98 32.64 -10.42
C ILE A 125 -15.91 33.71 -9.32
N VAL A 126 -14.87 33.69 -8.49
CA VAL A 126 -14.70 34.67 -7.40
C VAL A 126 -14.40 36.07 -7.93
N SER A 127 -13.70 36.19 -9.06
CA SER A 127 -13.45 37.49 -9.71
C SER A 127 -14.74 38.14 -10.23
N HIS A 128 -15.62 37.37 -10.89
CA HIS A 128 -16.89 37.87 -11.45
C HIS A 128 -17.90 38.27 -10.36
N ALA A 129 -17.84 37.66 -9.17
CA ALA A 129 -18.75 38.00 -8.07
C ALA A 129 -18.41 39.35 -7.39
N LYS A 130 -17.16 39.83 -7.50
CA LYS A 130 -16.76 41.12 -6.92
C LYS A 130 -17.21 42.33 -7.74
N ASP A 131 -17.33 42.18 -9.05
CA ASP A 131 -17.72 43.28 -9.94
C ASP A 131 -19.22 43.61 -9.86
N ALA A 132 -20.06 42.63 -9.51
CA ALA A 132 -21.51 42.83 -9.37
C ALA A 132 -21.91 43.64 -8.12
N HIS A 133 -21.03 43.78 -7.12
CA HIS A 133 -21.37 44.41 -5.84
C HIS A 133 -21.09 45.93 -5.78
N HIS A 134 -20.48 46.51 -6.81
CA HIS A 134 -20.18 47.96 -6.88
C HIS A 134 -21.22 48.81 -7.64
N ALA A 135 -22.26 48.20 -8.25
CA ALA A 135 -23.26 48.93 -9.03
C ALA A 135 -24.51 49.40 -8.24
N GLY A 136 -24.58 49.16 -6.92
CA GLY A 136 -25.81 49.34 -6.12
C GLY A 136 -25.84 50.50 -5.12
N LYS A 137 -24.85 51.40 -5.09
CA LYS A 137 -24.84 52.56 -4.18
C LYS A 137 -24.57 53.86 -4.93
N ALA A 138 -25.57 54.33 -5.67
CA ALA A 138 -25.70 55.73 -6.07
C ALA A 138 -27.18 56.05 -6.27
N SER A 139 -27.83 56.50 -5.19
CA SER A 139 -29.04 57.34 -5.20
C SER A 139 -29.07 58.12 -3.90
#